data_AF-A0A538KG26-F1
#
_entry.id   AF-A0A538KG26-F1
#
_cell.length_a   1.000
_cell.length_b   1.000
_cell.length_c   1.000
_cell.angle_alpha   90.00
_cell.angle_beta   90.00
_cell.angle_gamma   90.00
#
_symmetry.space_group_name_H-M   'P 1'
#
loop_
_entity.id
_entity.type
_entity.pdbx_description
1 polymer ?
#
loop_
_entity_poly.entity_id
_entity_poly.type
_entity_poly.pdbx_seq_one_letter_code
_entity_poly.pdbx_strand_id
1 'polypeptide(L)'
;MCGRRHHHHHDYRSDVMAATRIKADDVRASDAEREEVIAALRTHAGDGRLDVEELDQRIEAAYSAKTRRELVALTSDLPRAPRAPGDEHREFVEHLRFYLSVMAVLVVTWALTGMGYFWPIWPIVGWGLAIVSHANVLRRPAARRRAHA
;
A
#
# COMPACT_ATOMS: atom_id res chain seq x y z
N MET A 1 30.68 35.72 -8.09
CA MET A 1 30.88 34.49 -7.30
C MET A 1 29.69 34.31 -6.37
N CYS A 2 28.66 33.55 -6.75
CA CYS A 2 27.53 33.22 -5.86
C CYS A 2 26.96 31.87 -6.28
N GLY A 3 27.06 30.87 -5.40
CA GLY A 3 26.52 29.54 -5.69
C GLY A 3 27.06 28.45 -4.79
N ARG A 4 26.95 28.60 -3.47
CA ARG A 4 27.24 27.51 -2.52
C ARG A 4 26.40 27.67 -1.25
N ARG A 5 25.08 27.55 -1.38
CA ARG A 5 24.17 27.64 -0.22
C ARG A 5 22.98 26.66 -0.27
N HIS A 6 23.06 25.59 -1.07
CA HIS A 6 21.99 24.57 -1.17
C HIS A 6 22.37 23.15 -0.68
N HIS A 7 23.61 22.89 -0.23
CA HIS A 7 24.01 21.54 0.20
C HIS A 7 23.58 21.15 1.63
N HIS A 8 23.46 22.10 2.58
CA HIS A 8 23.23 21.74 3.99
C HIS A 8 21.80 21.30 4.35
N HIS A 9 20.76 21.83 3.68
CA HIS A 9 19.37 21.46 4.00
C HIS A 9 19.00 20.05 3.52
N HIS A 10 19.66 19.55 2.48
CA HIS A 10 19.40 18.21 1.93
C HIS A 10 20.02 17.11 2.83
N ASP A 11 21.16 17.39 3.46
CA ASP A 11 21.78 16.48 4.44
C ASP A 11 20.90 16.32 5.68
N TYR A 12 20.48 17.43 6.31
CA TYR A 12 19.65 17.38 7.51
C TYR A 12 18.32 16.62 7.29
N ARG A 13 17.67 16.84 6.15
CA ARG A 13 16.44 16.12 5.81
C ARG A 13 16.70 14.63 5.60
N SER A 14 17.84 14.26 5.02
CA SER A 14 18.22 12.86 4.81
C SER A 14 18.50 12.16 6.15
N ASP A 15 19.23 12.82 7.05
CA ASP A 15 19.55 12.31 8.38
C ASP A 15 18.31 12.10 9.25
N VAL A 16 17.38 13.06 9.25
CA VAL A 16 16.11 12.93 9.98
C VAL A 16 15.28 11.79 9.42
N MET A 17 15.17 11.66 8.09
CA MET A 17 14.41 10.57 7.46
C MET A 17 15.04 9.20 7.71
N ALA A 18 16.38 9.11 7.73
CA ALA A 18 17.10 7.90 8.10
C ALA A 18 16.84 7.52 9.56
N ALA A 19 16.93 8.48 10.48
CA ALA A 19 16.63 8.26 11.90
C ALA A 19 15.17 7.87 12.15
N THR A 20 14.21 8.47 11.43
CA THR A 20 12.79 8.07 11.48
C THR A 20 12.58 6.66 10.97
N ARG A 21 13.25 6.25 9.88
CA ARG A 21 13.16 4.88 9.35
C ARG A 21 13.73 3.86 10.35
N ILE A 22 14.91 4.11 10.91
CA ILE A 22 15.51 3.24 11.94
C ILE A 22 14.55 3.06 13.12
N LYS A 23 13.94 4.16 13.61
CA LYS A 23 12.93 4.07 14.68
C LYS A 23 11.70 3.26 14.29
N ALA A 24 11.23 3.37 13.04
CA ALA A 24 10.09 2.61 12.56
C ALA A 24 10.40 1.12 12.39
N ASP A 25 11.65 0.78 12.07
CA ASP A 25 12.12 -0.60 11.92
C ASP A 25 12.42 -1.26 13.29
N ASP A 26 12.76 -0.48 14.32
CA ASP A 26 12.95 -0.99 15.70
C ASP A 26 11.62 -1.36 16.42
N VAL A 27 10.47 -1.17 15.76
CA VAL A 27 9.16 -1.58 16.29
C VAL A 27 9.03 -3.11 16.27
N ARG A 28 8.32 -3.66 17.26
CA ARG A 28 8.06 -5.10 17.38
C ARG A 28 7.33 -5.63 16.14
N ALA A 29 7.85 -6.70 15.56
CA ALA A 29 7.24 -7.36 14.40
C ALA A 29 5.93 -8.05 14.80
N SER A 30 4.89 -7.80 14.01
CA SER A 30 3.63 -8.54 14.04
C SER A 30 3.75 -9.87 13.32
N ASP A 31 2.88 -10.82 13.67
CA ASP A 31 2.87 -12.14 13.01
C ASP A 31 2.51 -12.03 11.53
N ALA A 32 1.73 -11.02 11.15
CA ALA A 32 1.43 -10.72 9.77
C ALA A 32 2.68 -10.37 8.95
N GLU A 33 3.59 -9.58 9.53
CA GLU A 33 4.84 -9.19 8.87
C GLU A 33 5.82 -10.36 8.76
N ARG A 34 5.87 -11.26 9.78
CA ARG A 34 6.66 -12.49 9.69
C ARG A 34 6.20 -13.33 8.50
N GLU A 35 4.89 -13.51 8.37
CA GLU A 35 4.30 -14.35 7.34
C GLU A 35 4.45 -13.75 5.94
N GLU A 36 4.40 -12.42 5.83
CA GLU A 36 4.70 -11.70 4.59
C GLU A 36 6.14 -11.97 4.13
N VAL A 37 7.11 -11.86 5.05
CA VAL A 37 8.53 -12.11 4.76
C VAL A 37 8.76 -13.57 4.38
N ILE A 38 8.13 -14.51 5.08
CA ILE A 38 8.21 -15.95 4.76
C ILE A 38 7.63 -16.22 3.36
N ALA A 39 6.53 -15.58 2.98
CA ALA A 39 5.97 -15.71 1.63
C ALA A 39 6.92 -15.16 0.56
N ALA A 40 7.58 -14.03 0.82
CA ALA A 40 8.60 -13.47 -0.07
C ALA A 40 9.82 -14.40 -0.22
N LEU A 41 10.33 -14.96 0.90
CA LEU A 41 11.43 -15.92 0.88
C LEU A 41 11.09 -17.18 0.06
N ARG A 42 9.89 -17.74 0.24
CA ARG A 42 9.41 -18.88 -0.56
C ARG A 42 9.33 -18.55 -2.05
N THR A 43 8.93 -17.32 -2.39
CA THR A 43 8.92 -16.84 -3.78
C THR A 43 10.33 -16.81 -4.36
N HIS A 44 11.30 -16.26 -3.63
CA HIS A 44 12.70 -16.21 -4.07
C HIS A 44 13.36 -17.59 -4.21
N ALA A 45 13.00 -18.55 -3.35
CA ALA A 45 13.42 -19.93 -3.50
C ALA A 45 12.82 -20.58 -4.76
N GLY A 46 11.53 -20.32 -5.06
CA GLY A 46 10.90 -20.75 -6.31
C GLY A 46 11.56 -20.15 -7.56
N ASP A 47 12.08 -18.92 -7.45
CA ASP A 47 12.87 -18.26 -8.48
C ASP A 47 14.33 -18.76 -8.57
N GLY A 48 14.75 -19.68 -7.70
CA GLY A 48 16.11 -20.24 -7.65
C GLY A 48 17.18 -19.29 -7.07
N ARG A 49 16.77 -18.24 -6.36
CA ARG A 49 17.68 -17.26 -5.72
C ARG A 49 18.13 -17.66 -4.32
N LEU A 50 17.39 -18.56 -3.69
CA LEU A 50 17.70 -19.17 -2.42
C LEU A 50 17.68 -20.68 -2.64
N ASP A 51 18.65 -21.39 -2.05
CA ASP A 51 18.54 -22.83 -1.94
C ASP A 51 17.56 -23.24 -0.81
N VAL A 52 17.28 -24.53 -0.70
CA VAL A 52 16.32 -25.07 0.29
C VAL A 52 16.83 -24.91 1.73
N GLU A 53 18.13 -25.07 1.94
CA GLU A 53 18.75 -24.98 3.26
C GLU A 53 18.76 -23.51 3.74
N GLU A 54 19.10 -22.58 2.85
CA GLU A 54 19.02 -21.14 3.08
C GLU A 54 17.59 -20.69 3.35
N LEU A 55 16.61 -21.22 2.61
CA LEU A 55 15.21 -20.94 2.83
C LEU A 55 14.78 -21.35 4.24
N ASP A 56 15.07 -22.59 4.65
CA ASP A 56 14.68 -23.10 5.96
C ASP A 56 15.32 -22.30 7.09
N GLN A 57 16.62 -21.99 6.99
CA GLN A 57 17.32 -21.13 7.95
C GLN A 57 16.68 -19.74 8.06
N ARG A 58 16.33 -19.11 6.93
CA ARG A 58 15.72 -17.77 6.94
C ARG A 58 14.28 -17.81 7.42
N ILE A 59 13.52 -18.88 7.18
CA ILE A 59 12.17 -19.06 7.73
C ILE A 59 12.21 -19.19 9.24
N GLU A 60 13.13 -20.00 9.79
CA GLU A 60 13.31 -20.12 11.24
C GLU A 60 13.72 -18.79 11.88
N ALA A 61 14.64 -18.06 11.23
CA ALA A 61 15.02 -16.72 11.65
C ALA A 61 13.83 -15.74 11.61
N ALA A 62 12.96 -15.81 10.60
CA ALA A 62 11.77 -14.97 10.50
C ALA A 62 10.77 -15.26 11.64
N TYR A 63 10.55 -16.52 12.00
CA TYR A 63 9.68 -16.87 13.12
C TYR A 63 10.23 -16.37 14.46
N SER A 64 11.54 -16.39 14.66
CA SER A 64 12.20 -15.94 15.89
C SER A 64 12.41 -14.41 15.97
N ALA A 65 12.29 -13.68 14.85
CA ALA A 65 12.54 -12.25 14.77
C ALA A 65 11.62 -11.42 15.67
N LYS A 66 12.16 -10.53 16.49
CA LYS A 66 11.35 -9.71 17.42
C LYS A 66 11.01 -8.35 16.86
N THR A 67 11.81 -7.84 15.92
CA THR A 67 11.69 -6.48 15.39
C THR A 67 11.53 -6.48 13.87
N ARG A 68 10.91 -5.43 13.32
CA ARG A 68 10.78 -5.25 11.87
C ARG A 68 12.17 -5.13 11.21
N ARG A 69 13.16 -4.56 11.91
CA ARG A 69 14.56 -4.48 11.47
C ARG A 69 15.18 -5.85 11.22
N GLU A 70 14.97 -6.80 12.13
CA GLU A 70 15.44 -8.19 11.97
C GLU A 70 14.82 -8.84 10.73
N LEU A 71 13.50 -8.66 10.52
CA LEU A 71 12.81 -9.15 9.32
C LEU A 71 13.34 -8.53 8.02
N VAL A 72 13.61 -7.21 8.01
CA VAL A 72 14.19 -6.52 6.84
C VAL A 72 15.58 -7.04 6.52
N ALA A 73 16.38 -7.38 7.53
CA ALA A 73 17.73 -7.93 7.31
C ALA A 73 17.70 -9.24 6.52
N LEU A 74 16.71 -10.11 6.77
CA LEU A 74 16.55 -11.42 6.11
C LEU A 74 16.28 -11.36 4.60
N THR A 75 15.87 -10.20 4.09
CA THR A 75 15.55 -9.97 2.68
C THR A 75 16.42 -8.88 2.04
N SER A 76 17.41 -8.36 2.76
CA SER A 76 18.19 -7.19 2.34
C SER A 76 19.11 -7.44 1.14
N ASP A 77 19.51 -8.68 0.93
CA ASP A 77 20.32 -9.17 -0.19
C ASP A 77 19.48 -9.62 -1.40
N LEU A 78 18.16 -9.68 -1.24
CA LEU A 78 17.24 -10.16 -2.27
C LEU A 78 16.59 -8.99 -3.02
N PRO A 79 16.28 -9.15 -4.32
CA PRO A 79 15.51 -8.15 -5.05
C PRO A 79 14.14 -8.00 -4.39
N ARG A 80 13.60 -6.79 -4.37
CA ARG A 80 12.30 -6.55 -3.74
C ARG A 80 11.23 -7.46 -4.35
N ALA A 81 10.74 -8.41 -3.56
CA ALA A 81 9.61 -9.24 -3.95
C ALA A 81 8.40 -8.35 -4.26
N PRO A 82 7.55 -8.75 -5.22
CA PRO A 82 6.19 -8.20 -5.33
C PRO A 82 5.50 -8.31 -3.97
N ARG A 83 4.69 -7.30 -3.60
CA ARG A 83 3.95 -7.33 -2.33
C ARG A 83 3.20 -8.66 -2.21
N ALA A 84 3.26 -9.29 -1.04
CA ALA A 84 2.62 -10.58 -0.84
C ALA A 84 1.08 -10.44 -0.99
N PRO A 85 0.38 -11.49 -1.45
CA PRO A 85 -1.08 -11.46 -1.66
C PRO A 85 -1.93 -11.10 -0.42
N GLY A 86 -1.33 -11.15 0.79
CA GLY A 86 -2.01 -10.83 2.04
C GLY A 86 -2.36 -9.36 2.22
N ASP A 87 -1.61 -8.44 1.61
CA ASP A 87 -1.86 -7.01 1.69
C ASP A 87 -3.12 -6.62 0.90
N GLU A 88 -3.27 -7.17 -0.31
CA GLU A 88 -4.44 -6.94 -1.16
C GLU A 88 -5.73 -7.43 -0.51
N HIS A 89 -5.67 -8.57 0.20
CA HIS A 89 -6.84 -9.15 0.86
C HIS A 89 -7.33 -8.29 2.04
N ARG A 90 -6.40 -7.70 2.80
CA ARG A 90 -6.74 -6.81 3.94
C ARG A 90 -7.37 -5.52 3.46
N GLU A 91 -6.77 -4.90 2.44
CA GLU A 91 -7.31 -3.69 1.82
C GLU A 91 -8.69 -3.97 1.19
N PHE A 92 -8.86 -5.11 0.51
CA PHE A 92 -10.14 -5.53 -0.04
C PHE A 92 -11.20 -5.77 1.04
N VAL A 93 -10.86 -6.44 2.14
CA VAL A 93 -11.78 -6.66 3.27
C VAL A 93 -12.19 -5.35 3.91
N GLU A 94 -11.29 -4.38 4.03
CA GLU A 94 -11.59 -3.08 4.62
C GLU A 94 -12.50 -2.23 3.72
N HIS A 95 -12.22 -2.21 2.40
CA HIS A 95 -13.09 -1.60 1.40
C HIS A 95 -14.46 -2.29 1.34
N LEU A 96 -14.49 -3.62 1.40
CA LEU A 96 -15.72 -4.41 1.39
C LEU A 96 -16.54 -4.14 2.66
N ARG A 97 -15.91 -4.08 3.84
CA ARG A 97 -16.56 -3.70 5.09
C ARG A 97 -17.16 -2.32 5.03
N PHE A 98 -16.43 -1.34 4.50
CA PHE A 98 -16.93 0.01 4.32
C PHE A 98 -18.14 0.03 3.37
N TYR A 99 -18.02 -0.63 2.21
CA TYR A 99 -19.10 -0.76 1.23
C TYR A 99 -20.35 -1.40 1.83
N LEU A 100 -20.21 -2.55 2.50
CA LEU A 100 -21.33 -3.26 3.13
C LEU A 100 -21.97 -2.45 4.27
N SER A 101 -21.18 -1.71 5.05
CA SER A 101 -21.70 -0.82 6.10
C SER A 101 -22.56 0.29 5.50
N VAL A 102 -22.08 0.93 4.43
CA VAL A 102 -22.82 1.97 3.71
C VAL A 102 -24.11 1.41 3.11
N MET A 103 -24.06 0.25 2.44
CA MET A 103 -25.24 -0.41 1.88
C MET A 103 -26.25 -0.80 2.96
N ALA A 104 -25.79 -1.34 4.09
CA ALA A 104 -26.65 -1.70 5.20
C ALA A 104 -27.37 -0.47 5.78
N VAL A 105 -26.66 0.65 6.00
CA VAL A 105 -27.28 1.90 6.48
C VAL A 105 -28.32 2.40 5.49
N LEU A 106 -28.01 2.41 4.20
CA LEU A 106 -28.96 2.82 3.15
C LEU A 106 -30.23 1.96 3.14
N VAL A 107 -30.07 0.63 3.22
CA VAL A 107 -31.20 -0.32 3.23
C VAL A 107 -32.01 -0.22 4.52
N VAL A 108 -31.36 -0.06 5.68
CA VAL A 108 -32.04 0.10 6.98
C VAL A 108 -32.80 1.41 7.03
N THR A 109 -32.20 2.53 6.61
CA THR A 109 -32.90 3.82 6.52
C THR A 109 -34.10 3.71 5.59
N TRP A 110 -33.93 3.10 4.41
CA TRP A 110 -35.03 2.87 3.47
C TRP A 110 -36.17 2.06 4.10
N ALA A 111 -35.86 0.93 4.73
CA ALA A 111 -36.83 0.05 5.38
C ALA A 111 -37.59 0.76 6.52
N LEU A 112 -36.89 1.57 7.32
CA LEU A 112 -37.47 2.34 8.42
C LEU A 112 -38.31 3.54 7.93
N THR A 113 -38.03 4.09 6.76
CA THR A 113 -38.80 5.20 6.16
C THR A 113 -40.08 4.79 5.41
N GLY A 114 -40.47 3.51 5.46
CA GLY A 114 -41.87 3.12 5.28
C GLY A 114 -42.43 2.99 3.85
N MET A 115 -41.62 2.60 2.86
CA MET A 115 -42.05 2.34 1.46
C MET A 115 -42.82 3.51 0.80
N GLY A 116 -42.10 4.60 0.54
CA GLY A 116 -42.52 5.74 -0.30
C GLY A 116 -41.42 6.14 -1.29
N TYR A 117 -41.34 7.43 -1.63
CA TYR A 117 -40.41 7.99 -2.63
C TYR A 117 -38.96 7.52 -2.44
N PHE A 118 -38.37 6.99 -3.52
CA PHE A 118 -37.03 6.40 -3.54
C PHE A 118 -35.93 7.49 -3.48
N TRP A 119 -35.77 8.08 -2.29
CA TRP A 119 -34.74 9.08 -1.97
C TRP A 119 -33.27 8.67 -2.26
N PRO A 120 -32.88 7.38 -2.34
CA PRO A 120 -31.52 6.98 -2.75
C PRO A 120 -31.11 7.41 -4.17
N ILE A 121 -32.05 7.93 -4.99
CA ILE A 121 -31.76 8.47 -6.31
C ILE A 121 -30.79 9.67 -6.26
N TRP A 122 -30.84 10.50 -5.22
CA TRP A 122 -29.98 11.69 -5.10
C TRP A 122 -28.49 11.36 -4.90
N PRO A 123 -28.11 10.42 -4.01
CA PRO A 123 -26.74 9.90 -3.94
C PRO A 123 -26.25 9.32 -5.27
N ILE A 124 -27.06 8.51 -5.95
CA ILE A 124 -26.71 7.89 -7.23
C ILE A 124 -26.47 8.95 -8.31
N VAL A 125 -27.36 9.94 -8.42
CA VAL A 125 -27.23 11.05 -9.38
C VAL A 125 -26.01 11.91 -9.05
N GLY A 126 -25.79 12.27 -7.78
CA GLY A 126 -24.65 13.08 -7.36
C GLY A 126 -23.31 12.41 -7.62
N TRP A 127 -23.18 11.14 -7.26
CA TRP A 127 -21.93 10.39 -7.44
C TRP A 127 -21.71 9.98 -8.89
N GLY A 128 -22.78 9.66 -9.62
CA GLY A 128 -22.73 9.40 -11.06
C GLY A 128 -22.20 10.61 -11.84
N LEU A 129 -22.66 11.82 -11.53
CA LEU A 129 -22.15 13.05 -12.12
C LEU A 129 -20.67 13.31 -11.76
N ALA A 130 -20.28 13.04 -10.50
CA ALA A 130 -18.89 13.19 -10.06
C ALA A 130 -17.93 12.27 -10.82
N ILE A 131 -18.31 11.00 -11.04
CA ILE A 131 -17.51 10.03 -11.81
C ILE A 131 -17.41 10.45 -13.28
N VAL A 132 -18.51 10.86 -13.90
CA VAL A 132 -18.52 11.33 -15.30
C VAL A 132 -17.65 12.57 -15.48
N SER A 133 -17.64 13.50 -14.51
CA SER A 133 -16.76 14.66 -14.55
C SER A 133 -15.27 14.29 -14.49
N HIS A 134 -14.90 13.28 -13.69
CA HIS A 134 -13.54 12.76 -13.63
C HIS A 134 -13.13 12.02 -14.91
N ALA A 135 -14.05 11.29 -15.56
CA ALA A 135 -13.79 10.60 -16.82
C ALA A 135 -13.40 11.55 -17.97
N ASN A 136 -13.84 12.82 -17.93
CA ASN A 136 -13.45 13.83 -18.92
C ASN A 136 -12.03 14.39 -18.72
N VAL A 137 -11.44 14.25 -17.54
CA VAL A 137 -10.07 14.71 -17.26
C VAL A 137 -9.01 13.82 -17.94
N LEU A 138 -9.31 12.53 -18.08
CA LEU A 138 -8.43 11.54 -18.74
C LEU A 138 -8.44 11.63 -20.28
N ARG A 139 -9.33 12.41 -20.88
CA ARG A 139 -9.49 12.54 -22.33
C ARG A 139 -8.74 13.72 -22.95
N ARG A 140 -7.79 14.36 -22.26
CA ARG A 140 -6.97 15.42 -22.88
C ARG A 140 -5.82 14.79 -23.69
N PRO A 141 -5.88 14.74 -25.05
CA PRO A 141 -4.76 14.23 -25.83
C PRO A 141 -3.54 15.13 -25.68
N ALA A 142 -2.40 14.51 -25.39
CA ALA A 142 -1.08 15.13 -25.31
C ALA A 142 -0.58 15.57 -26.72
N ALA A 143 -1.23 16.57 -27.31
CA ALA A 143 -0.85 17.11 -28.62
C ALA A 143 -0.26 18.51 -28.48
N ARG A 144 0.91 18.65 -27.84
CA ARG A 144 1.71 19.89 -27.95
C ARG A 144 3.21 19.73 -27.67
N ARG A 145 3.80 18.60 -28.08
CA ARG A 145 5.25 18.38 -28.05
C ARG A 145 5.82 18.40 -29.47
N ARG A 146 5.68 19.51 -30.20
CA ARG A 146 6.31 19.81 -31.51
C ARG A 146 5.99 21.26 -31.88
N ALA A 147 6.78 22.22 -31.39
CA ALA A 147 6.91 23.57 -31.96
C ALA A 147 7.90 24.41 -31.12
N HIS A 148 9.13 23.94 -30.93
CA HIS A 148 10.30 24.76 -30.55
C HIS A 148 11.55 23.91 -30.84
N ALA A 149 11.88 23.79 -32.12
CA ALA A 149 13.18 23.43 -32.66
C ALA A 149 13.47 24.45 -33.77
#